data_AF-A0AAN6SRS0-F1
#
_entry.id   AF-A0AAN6SRS0-F1
#
_cell.length_a   1.000
_cell.length_b   1.000
_cell.length_c   1.000
_cell.angle_alpha   90.00
_cell.angle_beta   90.00
_cell.angle_gamma   90.00
#
_symmetry.space_group_name_H-M   'P 1'
#
loop_
_entity.id
_entity.type
_entity.pdbx_description
1 polymer ?
#
loop_
_entity_poly.entity_id
_entity_poly.type
_entity_poly.pdbx_seq_one_letter_code
_entity_poly.pdbx_strand_id
1 'polypeptide(L)'
;MVASPVLPGNAELSLLEHSLEEICKEFPLFDTREFLDRVRSQGAASMEACGSASRWACVNAAIALSVHAKTVNGAFEELSPFAWGYFKNAYAAFPELMLQGNDSETVKALVLMALFGRNSADARTTSLLLSTALRLSQTL
;
A
#
# COMPACT_ATOMS: atom_id res chain seq x y z
N MET A 1 -8.27 6.10 15.13
CA MET A 1 -8.31 7.04 13.99
C MET A 1 -6.87 7.39 13.62
N VAL A 2 -6.26 6.70 12.66
CA VAL A 2 -4.93 7.11 12.15
C VAL A 2 -5.20 8.25 11.17
N ALA A 3 -4.64 9.42 11.46
CA ALA A 3 -4.85 10.64 10.69
C ALA A 3 -4.35 10.46 9.24
N SER A 4 -5.14 10.94 8.28
CA SER A 4 -4.82 10.88 6.86
C SER A 4 -3.48 11.59 6.59
N PRO A 5 -2.43 10.88 6.12
CA PRO A 5 -1.37 11.54 5.40
C PRO A 5 -2.03 12.22 4.19
N VAL A 6 -1.76 13.51 4.00
CA VAL A 6 -2.32 14.27 2.90
C VAL A 6 -1.88 13.62 1.59
N LEU A 7 -2.85 13.42 0.68
CA LEU A 7 -2.57 12.91 -0.65
C LEU A 7 -1.48 13.77 -1.30
N PRO A 8 -0.50 13.17 -1.97
CA PRO A 8 0.56 13.95 -2.53
C PRO A 8 0.02 14.89 -3.63
N GLY A 9 0.56 16.11 -3.73
CA GLY A 9 0.23 17.04 -4.79
C GLY A 9 0.50 16.46 -6.19
N ASN A 10 0.06 17.13 -7.24
CA ASN A 10 0.24 16.71 -8.64
C ASN A 10 1.70 16.37 -9.02
N ALA A 11 2.70 17.08 -8.48
CA ALA A 11 4.11 16.74 -8.67
C ALA A 11 4.50 15.44 -7.94
N GLU A 12 3.98 15.23 -6.74
CA GLU A 12 4.27 14.05 -5.93
C GLU A 12 3.55 12.79 -6.45
N LEU A 13 2.39 12.96 -7.13
CA LEU A 13 1.73 11.88 -7.89
C LEU A 13 2.57 11.39 -9.07
N SER A 14 3.28 12.27 -9.78
CA SER A 14 4.19 11.85 -10.86
C SER A 14 5.41 11.07 -10.34
N LEU A 15 5.89 11.40 -9.14
CA LEU A 15 6.93 10.64 -8.45
C LEU A 15 6.42 9.27 -7.99
N LEU A 16 5.17 9.22 -7.54
CA LEU A 16 4.49 7.98 -7.17
C LEU A 16 4.36 7.05 -8.38
N GLU A 17 3.93 7.59 -9.52
CA GLU A 17 3.80 6.87 -10.80
C GLU A 17 5.12 6.19 -11.19
N HIS A 18 6.23 6.93 -11.21
CA HIS A 18 7.53 6.34 -11.52
C HIS A 18 7.95 5.24 -10.55
N SER A 19 7.77 5.44 -9.24
CA SER A 19 8.08 4.40 -8.24
C SER A 19 7.19 3.16 -8.41
N LEU A 20 5.91 3.35 -8.70
CA LEU A 20 4.97 2.27 -8.95
C LEU A 20 5.34 1.48 -10.18
N GLU A 21 5.77 2.12 -11.26
CA GLU A 21 6.25 1.43 -12.46
C GLU A 21 7.48 0.56 -12.17
N GLU A 22 8.42 1.07 -11.38
CA GLU A 22 9.61 0.30 -10.97
C GLU A 22 9.21 -0.93 -10.14
N ILE A 23 8.32 -0.75 -9.15
CA ILE A 23 7.79 -1.86 -8.35
C ILE A 23 7.03 -2.85 -9.23
N CYS A 24 6.22 -2.38 -10.18
CA CYS A 24 5.42 -3.23 -11.05
C CYS A 24 6.25 -4.00 -12.08
N LYS A 25 7.42 -3.50 -12.47
CA LYS A 25 8.41 -4.24 -13.29
C LYS A 25 8.98 -5.44 -12.54
N GLU A 26 9.21 -5.31 -11.24
CA GLU A 26 9.70 -6.41 -10.39
C GLU A 26 8.56 -7.35 -9.95
N PHE A 27 7.39 -6.79 -9.66
CA PHE A 27 6.21 -7.49 -9.15
C PHE A 27 4.97 -7.00 -9.92
N PRO A 28 4.49 -7.72 -10.95
CA PRO A 28 3.39 -7.27 -11.81
C PRO A 28 2.03 -7.37 -11.11
N LEU A 29 1.83 -6.56 -10.07
CA LEU A 29 0.65 -6.54 -9.20
C LEU A 29 -0.48 -5.67 -9.77
N PHE A 30 -0.15 -4.68 -10.60
CA PHE A 30 -1.08 -3.69 -11.13
C PHE A 30 -0.77 -3.34 -12.59
N ASP A 31 -1.81 -2.92 -13.31
CA ASP A 31 -1.63 -1.96 -14.39
C ASP A 31 -1.47 -0.57 -13.75
N THR A 32 -0.32 0.08 -13.98
CA THR A 32 0.03 1.35 -13.33
C THR A 32 -1.01 2.43 -13.61
N ARG A 33 -1.52 2.51 -14.84
CA ARG A 33 -2.45 3.54 -15.26
C ARG A 33 -3.80 3.36 -14.56
N GLU A 34 -4.33 2.14 -14.57
CA GLU A 34 -5.57 1.82 -13.86
C GLU A 34 -5.44 2.10 -12.35
N PHE A 35 -4.30 1.76 -11.76
CA PHE A 35 -4.04 2.03 -10.36
C PHE A 35 -4.03 3.52 -10.03
N LEU A 36 -3.39 4.36 -10.85
CA LEU A 36 -3.36 5.81 -10.65
C LEU A 36 -4.75 6.44 -10.78
N ASP A 37 -5.57 5.97 -11.71
CA ASP A 37 -6.96 6.42 -11.82
C ASP A 37 -7.76 6.07 -10.55
N ARG A 38 -7.49 4.90 -9.95
CA ARG A 38 -8.09 4.53 -8.65
C ARG A 38 -7.60 5.45 -7.52
N VAL A 39 -6.30 5.75 -7.44
CA VAL A 39 -5.74 6.69 -6.44
C VAL A 39 -6.42 8.06 -6.55
N ARG A 40 -6.56 8.58 -7.78
CA ARG A 40 -7.25 9.86 -8.04
C ARG A 40 -8.71 9.82 -7.64
N SER A 41 -9.40 8.71 -7.92
CA SER A 41 -10.81 8.52 -7.54
C SER A 41 -11.03 8.39 -6.03
N GLN A 42 -10.03 7.88 -5.30
CA GLN A 42 -10.10 7.68 -3.86
C GLN A 42 -9.93 9.00 -3.09
N GLY A 43 -9.18 9.97 -3.62
CA GLY A 43 -9.04 11.29 -3.01
C GLY A 43 -8.54 11.25 -1.55
N ALA A 44 -8.72 12.34 -0.80
CA ALA A 44 -8.40 12.41 0.63
C ALA A 44 -9.46 11.73 1.52
N ALA A 45 -10.13 10.69 1.00
CA ALA A 45 -11.22 9.99 1.68
C ALA A 45 -10.73 9.22 2.91
N SER A 46 -11.64 8.81 3.79
CA SER A 46 -11.38 7.81 4.84
C SER A 46 -11.67 6.39 4.34
N MET A 47 -11.32 5.38 5.13
CA MET A 47 -11.70 3.99 4.84
C MET A 47 -13.22 3.84 4.68
N GLU A 48 -14.03 4.46 5.54
CA GLU A 48 -15.49 4.39 5.46
C GLU A 48 -16.02 5.03 4.16
N ALA A 49 -15.41 6.13 3.73
CA ALA A 49 -15.77 6.81 2.49
C ALA A 49 -15.31 6.03 1.23
N CYS A 50 -14.29 5.19 1.34
CA CYS A 50 -13.82 4.32 0.25
C CYS A 50 -14.81 3.17 -0.04
N GLY A 51 -15.60 2.75 0.96
CA GLY A 51 -16.60 1.68 0.83
C GLY A 51 -16.02 0.27 0.59
N SER A 52 -14.70 0.13 0.55
CA SER A 52 -13.98 -1.12 0.38
C SER A 52 -12.66 -1.07 1.15
N ALA A 53 -12.57 -1.87 2.22
CA ALA A 53 -11.35 -1.97 3.02
C ALA A 53 -10.16 -2.51 2.21
N SER A 54 -10.40 -3.46 1.29
CA SER A 54 -9.39 -4.03 0.41
C SER A 54 -8.79 -2.97 -0.52
N ARG A 55 -9.63 -2.17 -1.20
CA ARG A 55 -9.17 -1.05 -2.04
C ARG A 55 -8.43 0.00 -1.21
N TRP A 56 -8.98 0.38 -0.06
CA TRP A 56 -8.37 1.36 0.83
C TRP A 56 -6.96 0.93 1.25
N ALA A 57 -6.83 -0.31 1.72
CA ALA A 57 -5.56 -0.87 2.16
C ALA A 57 -4.56 -0.99 1.02
N CYS A 58 -5.02 -1.43 -0.17
CA CYS A 58 -4.18 -1.60 -1.33
C CYS A 58 -3.54 -0.28 -1.76
N VAL A 59 -4.35 0.79 -1.89
CA VAL A 59 -3.85 2.11 -2.28
C VAL A 59 -2.88 2.68 -1.23
N ASN A 60 -3.21 2.59 0.05
CA ASN A 60 -2.33 3.07 1.11
C ASN A 60 -1.00 2.29 1.15
N ALA A 61 -1.04 0.96 0.99
CA ALA A 61 0.18 0.15 0.98
C ALA A 61 1.07 0.44 -0.24
N ALA A 62 0.48 0.65 -1.40
CA ALA A 62 1.18 1.02 -2.62
C ALA A 62 1.85 2.39 -2.51
N ILE A 63 1.15 3.38 -1.93
CA ILE A 63 1.74 4.69 -1.68
C ILE A 63 2.89 4.58 -0.69
N ALA A 64 2.70 3.85 0.41
CA ALA A 64 3.72 3.63 1.41
C ALA A 64 5.01 3.06 0.80
N LEU A 65 4.89 2.00 0.00
CA LEU A 65 6.02 1.35 -0.66
C LEU A 65 6.72 2.29 -1.66
N SER A 66 5.95 3.07 -2.42
CA SER A 66 6.48 4.00 -3.42
C SER A 66 7.26 5.15 -2.81
N VAL A 67 6.76 5.72 -1.70
CA VAL A 67 7.45 6.76 -0.93
C VAL A 67 8.70 6.16 -0.27
N HIS A 68 8.58 4.96 0.30
CA HIS A 68 9.71 4.28 0.94
C HIS A 68 10.85 4.00 -0.05
N ALA A 69 10.55 3.58 -1.29
CA ALA A 69 11.57 3.39 -2.31
C ALA A 69 12.37 4.67 -2.63
N LYS A 70 11.76 5.86 -2.51
CA LYS A 70 12.44 7.15 -2.71
C LYS A 70 13.28 7.61 -1.51
N THR A 71 13.06 7.06 -0.31
CA THR A 71 13.84 7.42 0.89
C THR A 71 15.33 7.10 0.76
N VAL A 72 15.69 6.18 -0.15
CA VAL A 72 17.08 5.77 -0.43
C VAL A 72 17.93 6.91 -1.03
N ASN A 73 17.31 7.95 -1.61
CA ASN A 73 18.00 9.05 -2.31
C ASN A 73 18.29 10.29 -1.42
N GLY A 74 18.47 10.12 -0.11
CA GLY A 74 18.90 11.19 0.81
C GLY A 74 17.77 12.01 1.46
N ALA A 75 16.51 11.78 1.08
CA ALA A 75 15.33 12.40 1.71
C ALA A 75 14.68 11.49 2.78
N PHE A 76 15.47 10.59 3.40
CA PHE A 76 14.96 9.56 4.31
C PHE A 76 14.21 10.12 5.52
N GLU A 77 14.77 11.14 6.18
CA GLU A 77 14.16 11.74 7.38
C GLU A 77 12.83 12.44 7.07
N GLU A 78 12.72 13.07 5.91
CA GLU A 78 11.52 13.79 5.49
C GLU A 78 10.41 12.84 5.01
N LEU A 79 10.75 11.82 4.23
CA LEU A 79 9.78 10.95 3.56
C LEU A 79 9.37 9.72 4.40
N SER A 80 10.22 9.26 5.33
CA SER A 80 9.90 8.08 6.17
C SER A 80 8.61 8.24 6.99
N PRO A 81 8.34 9.38 7.66
CA PRO A 81 7.09 9.57 8.39
C PRO A 81 5.85 9.43 7.51
N PHE A 82 5.89 9.93 6.28
CA PHE A 82 4.80 9.79 5.32
C PHE A 82 4.60 8.34 4.89
N ALA A 83 5.69 7.68 4.48
CA ALA A 83 5.66 6.26 4.11
C ALA A 83 5.05 5.41 5.24
N TRP A 84 5.47 5.66 6.49
CA TRP A 84 4.94 4.94 7.63
C TRP A 84 3.47 5.26 7.93
N GLY A 85 3.06 6.52 7.75
CA GLY A 85 1.67 6.94 7.92
C GLY A 85 0.73 6.19 6.97
N TYR A 86 1.09 6.12 5.69
CA TYR A 86 0.33 5.37 4.70
C TYR A 86 0.28 3.87 5.01
N PHE A 87 1.40 3.25 5.40
CA PHE A 87 1.34 1.85 5.79
C PHE A 87 0.47 1.63 7.03
N LYS A 88 0.52 2.50 8.04
CA LYS A 88 -0.32 2.36 9.24
C LYS A 88 -1.81 2.40 8.88
N ASN A 89 -2.20 3.21 7.90
CA ASN A 89 -3.57 3.21 7.37
C ASN A 89 -3.93 1.88 6.69
N ALA A 90 -3.02 1.31 5.91
CA ALA A 90 -3.24 -0.01 5.29
C ALA A 90 -3.32 -1.11 6.35
N TYR A 91 -2.42 -1.10 7.32
CA TYR A 91 -2.35 -2.11 8.38
C TYR A 91 -3.53 -2.00 9.36
N ALA A 92 -4.10 -0.80 9.57
CA ALA A 92 -5.33 -0.63 10.34
C ALA A 92 -6.53 -1.36 9.70
N ALA A 93 -6.51 -1.57 8.37
CA ALA A 93 -7.51 -2.36 7.66
C ALA A 93 -7.36 -3.87 7.85
N PHE A 94 -6.18 -4.33 8.31
CA PHE A 94 -5.82 -5.74 8.31
C PHE A 94 -6.86 -6.66 8.98
N PRO A 95 -7.45 -6.34 10.16
CA PRO A 95 -8.47 -7.18 10.77
C PRO A 95 -9.71 -7.37 9.87
N GLU A 96 -10.13 -6.33 9.17
CA GLU A 96 -11.28 -6.38 8.26
C GLU A 96 -10.94 -7.17 6.99
N LEU A 97 -9.73 -7.01 6.45
CA LEU A 97 -9.23 -7.84 5.35
C LEU A 97 -9.24 -9.33 5.71
N MET A 98 -8.92 -9.68 6.95
CA MET A 98 -8.93 -11.08 7.39
C MET A 98 -10.34 -11.64 7.54
N LEU A 99 -11.31 -10.79 7.87
CA LEU A 99 -12.68 -11.21 8.09
C LEU A 99 -13.50 -11.26 6.78
N GLN A 100 -13.25 -10.33 5.86
CA GLN A 100 -14.09 -10.09 4.69
C GLN A 100 -13.32 -10.14 3.35
N GLY A 101 -11.99 -10.11 3.38
CA GLY A 101 -11.17 -10.02 2.17
C GLY A 101 -11.20 -11.33 1.36
N ASN A 102 -11.97 -11.31 0.28
CA ASN A 102 -12.10 -12.39 -0.71
C ASN A 102 -11.90 -11.81 -2.13
N ASP A 103 -10.93 -10.92 -2.29
CA ASP A 103 -10.67 -10.30 -3.58
C ASP A 103 -9.16 -10.20 -3.85
N SER A 104 -8.84 -9.98 -5.13
CA SER A 104 -7.46 -9.78 -5.55
C SER A 104 -6.81 -8.54 -4.93
N GLU A 105 -7.60 -7.52 -4.56
CA GLU A 105 -7.10 -6.30 -3.91
C GLU A 105 -6.57 -6.57 -2.51
N THR A 106 -7.22 -7.48 -1.77
CA THR A 106 -6.76 -7.96 -0.47
C THR A 106 -5.41 -8.63 -0.58
N VAL A 107 -5.24 -9.54 -1.56
CA VAL A 107 -3.95 -10.22 -1.78
C VAL A 107 -2.87 -9.21 -2.12
N LYS A 108 -3.14 -8.28 -3.04
CA LYS A 108 -2.19 -7.23 -3.43
C LYS A 108 -1.81 -6.34 -2.24
N ALA A 109 -2.78 -5.92 -1.42
CA ALA A 109 -2.54 -5.11 -0.24
C ALA A 109 -1.60 -5.81 0.75
N LEU A 110 -1.81 -7.10 1.00
CA LEU A 110 -0.97 -7.91 1.89
C LEU A 110 0.45 -8.09 1.34
N VAL A 111 0.60 -8.34 0.04
CA VAL A 111 1.92 -8.42 -0.62
C VAL A 111 2.65 -7.09 -0.52
N LEU A 112 2.00 -5.97 -0.82
CA LEU A 112 2.60 -4.64 -0.71
C LEU A 112 3.02 -4.30 0.72
N MET A 113 2.20 -4.62 1.72
CA MET A 113 2.55 -4.46 3.14
C MET A 113 3.76 -5.34 3.51
N ALA A 114 3.83 -6.58 3.01
CA ALA A 114 4.98 -7.44 3.23
C ALA A 114 6.25 -6.90 2.55
N LEU A 115 6.14 -6.40 1.31
CA LEU A 115 7.26 -5.78 0.58
C LEU A 115 7.80 -4.54 1.31
N PHE A 116 6.90 -3.71 1.86
CA PHE A 116 7.29 -2.60 2.73
C PHE A 116 8.03 -3.10 3.98
N GLY A 117 7.50 -4.15 4.61
CA GLY A 117 8.05 -4.76 5.82
C GLY A 117 9.41 -5.45 5.63
N ARG A 118 9.82 -5.80 4.40
CA ARG A 118 11.14 -6.43 4.10
C ARG A 118 12.32 -5.59 4.59
N ASN A 119 12.16 -4.28 4.62
CA ASN A 119 13.20 -3.35 5.06
C ASN A 119 13.10 -3.01 6.56
N SER A 120 12.13 -3.60 7.28
CA SER A 120 11.91 -3.38 8.71
C SER A 120 12.48 -4.52 9.56
N ALA A 121 12.73 -4.26 10.85
CA ALA A 121 13.22 -5.28 11.79
C ALA A 121 12.16 -6.32 12.21
N ASP A 122 10.89 -6.17 11.82
CA ASP A 122 9.82 -7.09 12.22
C ASP A 122 9.56 -8.18 11.17
N ALA A 123 10.46 -9.15 11.13
CA ALA A 123 10.35 -10.32 10.25
C ALA A 123 9.08 -11.16 10.52
N ARG A 124 8.54 -11.11 11.74
CA ARG A 124 7.34 -11.87 12.11
C ARG A 124 6.11 -11.30 11.40
N THR A 125 5.92 -9.99 11.46
CA THR A 125 4.80 -9.33 10.80
C THR A 125 4.89 -9.51 9.28
N THR A 126 6.08 -9.35 8.69
CA THR A 126 6.29 -9.59 7.26
C THR A 126 5.94 -11.03 6.85
N SER A 127 6.36 -12.03 7.64
CA SER A 127 6.05 -13.44 7.38
C SER A 127 4.55 -13.73 7.48
N LEU A 128 3.87 -13.14 8.47
CA LEU A 128 2.42 -13.29 8.65
C LEU A 128 1.66 -12.73 7.44
N LEU A 129 2.01 -11.52 6.99
CA LEU A 129 1.39 -10.87 5.83
C LEU A 129 1.56 -11.71 4.57
N LEU A 130 2.79 -12.18 4.30
CA LEU A 130 3.08 -12.98 3.12
C LEU A 130 2.38 -14.34 3.15
N SER A 131 2.45 -15.07 4.27
CA SER A 131 1.79 -16.38 4.43
C SER A 131 0.28 -16.28 4.25
N THR A 132 -0.29 -15.16 4.69
CA THR A 132 -1.72 -14.87 4.53
C THR A 132 -2.08 -14.56 3.09
N ALA A 133 -1.29 -13.74 2.40
CA ALA A 133 -1.50 -13.46 0.97
C ALA A 133 -1.45 -14.74 0.13
N LEU A 134 -0.47 -15.61 0.40
CA LEU A 134 -0.33 -16.90 -0.28
C LEU A 134 -1.55 -17.80 -0.07
N ARG A 135 -2.02 -17.92 1.18
CA ARG A 135 -3.20 -18.71 1.50
C ARG A 135 -4.44 -18.19 0.77
N LEU A 136 -4.67 -16.88 0.81
CA LEU A 136 -5.82 -16.27 0.13
C LEU A 136 -5.74 -16.46 -1.40
N SER A 137 -4.56 -16.32 -1.98
CA SER A 137 -4.36 -16.54 -3.42
C SER A 137 -4.66 -17.97 -3.88
N GLN A 138 -4.64 -18.95 -2.98
CA GLN A 138 -4.97 -20.35 -3.29
C GLN A 138 -6.48 -20.62 -3.21
N THR A 139 -7.24 -19.74 -2.56
CA THR A 139 -8.67 -19.92 -2.30
C THR A 139 -9.56 -19.00 -3.13
N LEU A 140 -8.97 -18.05 -3.86
CA LEU A 140 -9.65 -17.14 -4.80
C LEU A 140 -10.01 -17.83 -6.12
#